data_AF-A0AAX4PHK6-F1
#
_entry.id   AF-A0AAX4PHK6-F1
#
_cell.length_a   1.000
_cell.length_b   1.000
_cell.length_c   1.000
_cell.angle_alpha   90.00
_cell.angle_beta   90.00
_cell.angle_gamma   90.00
#
_symmetry.space_group_name_H-M   'P 1'
#
loop_
_entity.id
_entity.type
_entity.pdbx_description
1 polymer ?
#
loop_
_entity_poly.entity_id
_entity_poly.type
_entity_poly.pdbx_seq_one_letter_code
_entity_poly.pdbx_strand_id
1 'polypeptide(L)'
;MATATESRAGALRACVQEHVDVTLNEVGEQAFDIILRDVTPEFRNTFVKLYNQAVQGIKQNTLEELEVICSEAGLWKKLDSLDALSKECGLSANQKTLEALRVSATSEKPDDLVRKAAIALKRKEKESLEEQLQGLRGKKEELTRLAGERRETVSDLLGKINAVSAKLL
;
A
#
# COMPACT_ATOMS: atom_id res chain seq x y z
N MET A 1 -4.38 -26.70 0.98
CA MET A 1 -4.47 -25.91 -0.27
C MET A 1 -5.20 -24.62 0.07
N ALA A 2 -4.49 -23.49 0.17
CA ALA A 2 -5.10 -22.20 0.48
C ALA A 2 -5.61 -21.58 -0.83
N THR A 3 -6.92 -21.63 -1.02
CA THR A 3 -7.61 -21.01 -2.15
C THR A 3 -7.80 -19.52 -1.88
N ALA A 4 -7.46 -18.70 -2.87
CA ALA A 4 -7.86 -17.31 -3.08
C ALA A 4 -7.46 -16.25 -2.03
N THR A 5 -6.84 -15.20 -2.55
CA THR A 5 -6.69 -13.86 -1.95
C THR A 5 -8.04 -13.29 -1.47
N GLU A 6 -8.50 -13.66 -0.28
CA GLU A 6 -9.55 -12.91 0.40
C GLU A 6 -8.94 -11.63 0.96
N SER A 7 -9.55 -10.49 0.66
CA SER A 7 -9.20 -9.21 1.31
C SER A 7 -9.23 -9.39 2.82
N ARG A 8 -8.31 -8.74 3.56
CA ARG A 8 -8.29 -8.82 5.03
C ARG A 8 -9.62 -8.35 5.65
N ALA A 9 -10.31 -7.42 4.98
CA ALA A 9 -11.65 -7.00 5.36
C ALA A 9 -12.68 -8.15 5.27
N GLY A 10 -12.67 -8.90 4.16
CA GLY A 10 -13.49 -10.09 3.97
C GLY A 10 -13.18 -11.18 4.99
N ALA A 11 -11.90 -11.44 5.26
CA ALA A 11 -11.48 -12.42 6.26
C ALA A 11 -11.95 -12.06 7.68
N LEU A 12 -11.91 -10.77 8.04
CA LEU A 12 -12.43 -10.31 9.32
C LEU A 12 -13.95 -10.52 9.44
N ARG A 13 -14.71 -10.19 8.39
CA ARG A 13 -16.16 -10.45 8.36
C ARG A 13 -16.48 -11.93 8.52
N ALA A 14 -15.79 -12.78 7.77
CA ALA A 14 -15.98 -14.22 7.82
C ALA A 14 -15.67 -14.78 9.21
N CYS A 15 -14.59 -14.32 9.85
CA CYS A 15 -14.20 -14.74 11.19
C CYS A 15 -15.25 -14.34 12.25
N VAL A 16 -15.77 -13.11 12.19
CA VAL A 16 -16.82 -12.67 13.13
C VAL A 16 -18.11 -13.46 12.90
N GLN A 17 -18.51 -13.66 11.63
CA GLN A 17 -19.66 -14.48 11.28
C GLN A 17 -19.55 -15.89 11.85
N GLU A 18 -18.40 -16.54 11.65
CA GLU A 18 -18.12 -17.89 12.15
C GLU A 18 -18.23 -17.94 13.67
N HIS A 19 -17.63 -16.99 14.39
CA HIS A 19 -17.73 -16.93 15.86
C HIS A 19 -19.16 -16.74 16.36
N VAL A 20 -19.93 -15.89 15.69
CA VAL A 20 -21.35 -15.68 16.02
C VAL A 20 -22.14 -16.96 15.77
N ASP A 21 -21.91 -17.64 14.64
CA ASP A 21 -22.60 -18.88 14.31
C ASP A 21 -22.26 -20.02 15.28
N VAL A 22 -20.99 -20.22 15.61
CA VAL A 22 -20.56 -21.23 16.60
C VAL A 22 -21.18 -20.94 17.97
N THR A 23 -21.13 -19.68 18.42
CA THR A 23 -21.66 -19.30 19.73
C THR A 23 -23.17 -19.53 19.83
N LEU A 24 -23.92 -19.17 18.79
CA LEU A 24 -25.39 -19.22 18.84
C LEU A 24 -25.95 -20.59 18.45
N ASN A 25 -25.34 -21.29 17.50
CA ASN A 25 -25.85 -22.57 17.02
C ASN A 25 -25.31 -23.75 17.85
N GLU A 26 -24.05 -23.72 18.28
CA GLU A 26 -23.49 -24.88 19.00
C GLU A 26 -23.70 -24.77 20.51
N VAL A 27 -23.36 -23.61 21.09
CA VAL A 27 -23.47 -23.39 22.54
C VAL A 27 -24.89 -22.99 22.93
N GLY A 28 -25.51 -22.08 22.16
CA GLY A 28 -26.85 -21.58 22.42
C GLY A 28 -27.93 -22.66 22.33
N GLU A 29 -27.88 -23.50 21.28
CA GLU A 29 -28.92 -24.51 21.03
C GLU A 29 -28.90 -25.61 22.10
N GLN A 30 -27.71 -26.10 22.47
CA GLN A 30 -27.56 -27.08 23.54
C GLN A 30 -28.06 -26.56 24.90
N ALA A 31 -27.76 -25.30 25.23
CA ALA A 31 -28.24 -24.68 26.45
C ALA A 31 -29.78 -24.50 26.42
N PHE A 32 -30.33 -24.13 25.26
CA PHE A 32 -31.76 -23.94 25.08
C PHE A 32 -32.55 -25.26 25.19
N ASP A 33 -32.01 -26.36 24.65
CA ASP A 33 -32.61 -27.69 24.78
C ASP A 33 -32.68 -28.17 26.23
N ILE A 34 -31.66 -27.87 27.03
CA ILE A 34 -31.67 -28.16 28.48
C ILE A 34 -32.77 -27.36 29.18
N ILE A 35 -32.93 -26.07 28.86
CA ILE A 35 -33.96 -25.21 29.43
C ILE A 35 -35.37 -25.68 29.02
N LEU A 36 -35.54 -26.12 27.79
CA LEU A 36 -36.82 -26.63 27.28
C LEU A 36 -37.26 -27.96 27.87
N ARG A 37 -36.36 -28.70 28.55
CA ARG A 37 -36.65 -30.03 29.08
C ARG A 37 -37.87 -30.04 30.00
N ASP A 38 -38.02 -29.01 30.83
CA ASP A 38 -39.07 -28.93 31.84
C ASP A 38 -40.29 -28.10 31.37
N VAL A 39 -40.28 -27.63 30.11
CA VAL A 39 -41.38 -26.88 29.49
C VAL A 39 -42.44 -27.84 28.95
N THR A 40 -43.72 -27.54 29.24
CA THR A 40 -44.84 -28.34 28.75
C THR A 40 -44.92 -28.33 27.22
N PRO A 41 -45.30 -29.45 26.57
CA PRO A 41 -45.27 -29.58 25.10
C PRO A 41 -46.04 -28.48 24.36
N GLU A 42 -47.12 -27.99 24.96
CA GLU A 42 -48.01 -26.95 24.42
C GLU A 42 -47.27 -25.63 24.17
N PHE A 43 -46.28 -25.28 25.00
CA PHE A 43 -45.52 -24.03 24.86
C PHE A 43 -44.18 -24.20 24.14
N ARG A 44 -43.67 -25.43 23.99
CA ARG A 44 -42.36 -25.68 23.37
C ARG A 44 -42.22 -25.05 21.99
N ASN A 45 -43.22 -25.20 21.13
CA ASN A 45 -43.21 -24.60 19.79
C ASN A 45 -43.12 -23.07 19.82
N THR A 46 -43.76 -22.41 20.80
CA THR A 46 -43.70 -20.96 20.95
C THR A 46 -42.31 -20.52 21.38
N PHE A 47 -41.72 -21.21 22.37
CA PHE A 47 -40.37 -20.90 22.82
C PHE A 47 -39.32 -21.14 21.72
N VAL A 48 -39.42 -22.23 20.95
CA VAL A 48 -38.52 -22.49 19.82
C VAL A 48 -38.61 -21.37 18.78
N LYS A 49 -39.82 -20.89 18.46
CA LYS A 49 -39.99 -19.76 17.53
C LYS A 49 -39.34 -18.47 18.06
N LEU A 50 -39.55 -18.15 19.33
CA LEU A 50 -38.95 -16.97 19.97
C LEU A 50 -37.43 -17.08 20.03
N TYR A 51 -36.89 -18.26 20.33
CA TYR A 51 -35.46 -18.51 20.31
C TYR A 51 -34.87 -18.28 18.92
N ASN A 52 -35.47 -18.86 17.88
CA ASN A 52 -34.99 -18.68 16.51
C ASN A 52 -35.03 -17.20 16.07
N GLN A 53 -36.09 -16.47 16.46
CA GLN A 53 -36.18 -15.02 16.22
C GLN A 53 -35.09 -14.25 16.97
N ALA A 54 -34.83 -14.58 18.24
CA ALA A 54 -33.79 -13.94 19.03
C ALA A 54 -32.39 -14.22 18.46
N VAL A 55 -32.10 -15.47 18.09
CA VAL A 55 -30.84 -15.86 17.44
C VAL A 55 -30.63 -15.09 16.14
N GLN A 56 -31.63 -15.04 15.26
CA GLN A 56 -31.54 -14.27 14.01
C GLN A 56 -31.31 -12.78 14.28
N GLY A 57 -32.01 -12.21 15.27
CA GLY A 57 -31.83 -10.81 15.67
C GLY A 57 -30.42 -10.53 16.18
N ILE A 58 -29.87 -11.39 17.05
CA ILE A 58 -28.51 -11.25 17.56
C ILE A 58 -27.49 -11.34 16.43
N LYS A 59 -27.65 -12.29 15.49
CA LYS A 59 -26.78 -12.42 14.32
C LYS A 59 -26.75 -11.13 13.51
N GLN A 60 -27.94 -10.65 13.12
CA GLN A 60 -28.05 -9.45 12.30
C GLN A 60 -27.47 -8.22 13.01
N ASN A 61 -27.87 -7.98 14.26
CA ASN A 61 -27.40 -6.83 15.04
C ASN A 61 -25.89 -6.86 15.24
N THR A 62 -25.29 -8.04 15.49
CA THR A 62 -23.85 -8.15 15.71
C THR A 62 -23.06 -7.78 14.45
N LEU A 63 -23.54 -8.19 13.27
CA LEU A 63 -22.90 -7.85 12.00
C LEU A 63 -23.08 -6.38 11.64
N GLU A 64 -24.25 -5.81 11.92
CA GLU A 64 -24.50 -4.37 11.74
C GLU A 64 -23.60 -3.53 12.66
N GLU A 65 -23.49 -3.90 13.93
CA GLU A 65 -22.58 -3.27 14.90
C GLU A 65 -21.11 -3.39 14.46
N LEU A 66 -20.70 -4.54 13.94
CA LEU A 66 -19.36 -4.71 13.35
C LEU A 66 -19.12 -3.68 12.24
N GLU A 67 -20.06 -3.52 11.31
CA GLU A 67 -19.94 -2.57 10.21
C GLU A 67 -19.87 -1.13 10.69
N VAL A 68 -20.67 -0.75 11.69
CA VAL A 68 -20.64 0.58 12.30
C VAL A 68 -19.28 0.84 12.95
N ILE A 69 -18.84 -0.03 13.87
CA ILE A 69 -17.58 0.12 14.60
C ILE A 69 -16.40 0.19 13.63
N CYS A 70 -16.38 -0.69 12.64
CA CYS A 70 -15.28 -0.75 11.67
C CYS A 70 -15.27 0.45 10.71
N SER A 71 -16.45 0.99 10.36
CA SER A 71 -16.56 2.20 9.55
C SER A 71 -16.16 3.44 10.32
N GLU A 72 -16.64 3.61 11.57
CA GLU A 72 -16.30 4.74 12.44
C GLU A 72 -14.82 4.79 12.79
N ALA A 73 -14.20 3.64 13.06
CA ALA A 73 -12.76 3.53 13.31
C ALA A 73 -11.91 3.68 12.02
N GLY A 74 -12.56 3.76 10.85
CA GLY A 74 -11.92 3.74 9.54
C GLY A 74 -11.12 2.45 9.28
N LEU A 75 -11.47 1.36 9.95
CA LEU A 75 -10.74 0.09 9.89
C LEU A 75 -10.77 -0.51 8.49
N TRP A 76 -11.91 -0.44 7.79
CA TRP A 76 -12.02 -0.96 6.43
C TRP A 76 -10.99 -0.34 5.48
N LYS A 77 -10.90 0.99 5.48
CA LYS A 77 -9.89 1.71 4.68
C LYS A 77 -8.46 1.35 5.06
N LYS A 78 -8.19 1.14 6.36
CA LYS A 78 -6.86 0.74 6.84
C LYS A 78 -6.48 -0.67 6.36
N LEU A 79 -7.41 -1.62 6.42
CA LEU A 79 -7.20 -2.99 5.92
C LEU A 79 -7.00 -3.00 4.41
N ASP A 80 -7.80 -2.25 3.65
CA ASP A 80 -7.63 -2.11 2.19
C ASP A 80 -6.28 -1.47 1.83
N SER A 81 -5.88 -0.44 2.57
CA SER A 81 -4.56 0.20 2.38
C SER A 81 -3.41 -0.77 2.67
N LEU A 82 -3.57 -1.62 3.68
CA LEU A 82 -2.58 -2.63 4.02
C LEU A 82 -2.51 -3.74 2.97
N ASP A 83 -3.66 -4.16 2.42
CA ASP A 83 -3.71 -5.09 1.29
C ASP A 83 -3.05 -4.50 0.04
N ALA A 84 -3.28 -3.22 -0.25
CA ALA A 84 -2.61 -2.51 -1.34
C ALA A 84 -1.08 -2.43 -1.14
N LEU A 85 -0.62 -1.99 0.03
CA LEU A 85 0.80 -1.93 0.39
C LEU A 85 1.46 -3.32 0.31
N SER A 86 0.77 -4.37 0.76
CA SER A 86 1.27 -5.74 0.71
C SER A 86 1.46 -6.22 -0.74
N LYS A 87 0.58 -5.81 -1.66
CA LYS A 87 0.71 -6.09 -3.09
C LYS A 87 1.83 -5.28 -3.74
N GLU A 88 1.91 -3.98 -3.45
CA GLU A 88 2.91 -3.06 -4.01
C GLU A 88 4.33 -3.41 -3.59
N CYS A 89 4.55 -3.75 -2.31
CA CYS A 89 5.87 -4.12 -1.80
C CYS A 89 6.29 -5.53 -2.23
N GLY A 90 5.47 -6.26 -2.98
CA GLY A 90 5.75 -7.65 -3.35
C GLY A 90 6.08 -8.48 -2.11
N LEU A 91 5.39 -8.21 -0.99
CA LEU A 91 5.52 -8.93 0.28
C LEU A 91 4.92 -10.34 0.13
N SER A 92 5.48 -11.11 -0.80
CA SER A 92 5.70 -12.53 -0.63
C SER A 92 6.33 -12.69 0.75
N ALA A 93 5.73 -13.54 1.58
CA ALA A 93 6.10 -13.77 2.98
C ALA A 93 7.50 -14.41 3.12
N ASN A 94 8.54 -13.77 2.59
CA ASN A 94 9.92 -14.09 2.89
C ASN A 94 10.21 -13.53 4.28
N GLN A 95 10.46 -14.45 5.20
CA GLN A 95 10.72 -14.22 6.62
C GLN A 95 11.78 -13.13 6.87
N LYS A 96 12.75 -12.95 5.95
CA LYS A 96 13.76 -11.88 5.98
C LYS A 96 13.18 -10.46 5.80
N THR A 97 12.16 -10.27 4.97
CA THR A 97 11.51 -8.97 4.77
C THR A 97 10.63 -8.62 5.98
N LEU A 98 9.97 -9.62 6.57
CA LEU A 98 9.22 -9.45 7.82
C LEU A 98 10.11 -9.20 9.04
N GLU A 99 11.31 -9.78 9.10
CA GLU A 99 12.31 -9.46 10.12
C GLU A 99 12.87 -8.04 9.96
N ALA A 100 13.16 -7.60 8.74
CA ALA A 100 13.58 -6.22 8.48
C ALA A 100 12.48 -5.19 8.81
N LEU A 101 11.20 -5.53 8.61
CA LEU A 101 10.05 -4.71 9.01
C LEU A 101 9.75 -4.80 10.52
N ARG A 102 10.05 -5.93 11.18
CA ARG A 102 10.00 -6.05 12.66
C ARG A 102 10.99 -5.12 13.32
N VAL A 103 12.14 -4.86 12.68
CA VAL A 103 13.10 -3.84 13.13
C VAL A 103 12.48 -2.43 13.03
N SER A 104 11.46 -2.20 12.21
CA SER A 104 10.78 -0.90 12.06
C SER A 104 9.72 -0.61 13.12
N ALA A 105 9.47 -1.54 14.07
CA ALA A 105 9.00 -1.17 15.40
C ALA A 105 10.17 -0.58 16.20
N THR A 106 10.90 0.36 15.59
CA THR A 106 12.05 1.01 16.20
C THR A 106 11.57 1.89 17.34
N SER A 107 12.31 1.90 18.44
CA SER A 107 12.28 2.90 19.50
C SER A 107 12.63 4.32 19.03
N GLU A 108 12.54 4.61 17.73
CA GLU A 108 12.88 5.88 17.11
C GLU A 108 11.67 6.79 17.13
N LYS A 109 11.89 8.05 17.53
CA LYS A 109 10.82 9.04 17.58
C LYS A 109 10.33 9.31 16.14
N PRO A 110 9.03 9.63 15.95
CA PRO A 110 8.48 9.99 14.64
C PRO A 110 9.32 11.03 13.88
N ASP A 111 9.91 11.99 14.61
CA ASP A 111 10.79 13.03 14.05
C ASP A 111 12.06 12.47 13.40
N ASP A 112 12.62 11.38 13.91
CA ASP A 112 13.82 10.76 13.37
C ASP A 112 13.53 9.98 12.08
N LEU A 113 12.34 9.37 11.99
CA LEU A 113 11.86 8.74 10.75
C LEU A 113 11.61 9.79 9.65
N VAL A 114 10.97 10.90 10.00
CA VAL A 114 10.76 12.03 9.07
C VAL A 114 12.10 12.62 8.62
N ARG A 115 13.06 12.79 9.54
CA ARG A 115 14.40 13.28 9.21
C ARG A 115 15.14 12.32 8.27
N LYS A 116 15.08 11.02 8.52
CA LYS A 116 15.68 10.00 7.63
C LYS A 116 15.04 10.00 6.24
N ALA A 117 13.71 10.08 6.16
CA ALA A 117 12.99 10.18 4.88
C ALA A 117 13.37 11.45 4.11
N ALA A 118 13.46 12.60 4.79
CA ALA A 118 13.89 13.85 4.19
C ALA A 118 15.34 13.81 3.69
N ILE A 119 16.26 13.18 4.44
CA ILE A 119 17.64 12.97 4.01
C ILE A 119 17.69 12.08 2.77
N ALA A 120 16.92 10.99 2.74
CA ALA A 120 16.86 10.10 1.59
C ALA A 120 16.33 10.82 0.34
N LEU A 121 15.28 11.63 0.49
CA LEU A 121 14.74 12.44 -0.60
C LEU A 121 15.78 13.44 -1.13
N LYS A 122 16.45 14.18 -0.24
CA LYS A 122 17.50 15.14 -0.63
C LYS A 122 18.70 14.48 -1.30
N ARG A 123 19.05 13.25 -0.91
CA ARG A 123 20.11 12.48 -1.60
C ARG A 123 19.71 12.13 -3.02
N LYS A 124 18.48 11.65 -3.22
CA LYS A 124 17.95 11.33 -4.55
C LYS A 124 17.85 12.58 -5.44
N GLU A 125 17.42 13.71 -4.89
CA GLU A 125 17.41 15.00 -5.60
C GLU A 125 18.82 15.45 -5.98
N LYS A 126 19.79 15.31 -5.06
CA LYS A 126 21.20 15.63 -5.32
C LYS A 126 21.77 14.78 -6.46
N GLU A 127 21.56 13.47 -6.42
CA GLU A 127 22.01 12.54 -7.48
C GLU A 127 21.42 12.94 -8.84
N SER A 128 20.11 13.24 -8.89
CA SER A 128 19.46 13.68 -10.13
C SER A 128 20.02 15.01 -10.65
N LEU A 129 20.30 15.97 -9.76
CA LEU A 129 20.91 17.25 -10.13
C LEU A 129 22.36 17.08 -10.60
N GLU A 130 23.12 16.15 -10.02
CA GLU A 130 24.48 15.81 -10.45
C GLU A 130 24.48 15.20 -11.86
N GLU A 131 23.55 14.28 -12.14
CA GLU A 131 23.34 13.71 -13.48
C GLU A 131 22.99 14.79 -14.51
N GLN A 132 22.08 15.71 -14.16
CA GLN A 132 21.71 16.83 -15.04
C GLN A 132 22.89 17.77 -15.29
N LEU A 133 23.67 18.11 -14.25
CA LEU A 133 24.86 18.94 -14.38
C LEU A 133 25.92 18.28 -15.27
N GLN A 134 26.14 16.98 -15.11
CA GLN A 134 27.06 16.23 -15.96
C GLN A 134 26.59 16.22 -17.42
N GLY A 135 25.31 16.01 -17.67
CA GLY A 135 24.71 16.09 -19.00
C GLY A 135 24.86 17.48 -19.64
N LEU A 136 24.68 18.55 -18.86
CA LEU A 136 24.87 19.93 -19.34
C LEU A 136 26.33 20.26 -19.61
N ARG A 137 27.27 19.75 -18.80
CA ARG A 137 28.72 19.91 -19.05
C ARG A 137 29.14 19.24 -20.35
N GLY A 138 28.70 18.00 -20.60
CA GLY A 138 28.96 17.32 -21.87
C GLY A 138 28.42 18.08 -23.08
N LYS A 139 27.19 18.62 -22.98
CA LYS A 139 26.63 19.47 -24.03
C LYS A 139 27.42 20.77 -24.25
N LYS A 140 27.90 21.40 -23.17
CA LYS A 140 28.72 22.61 -23.26
C LYS A 140 30.06 22.34 -23.95
N GLU A 141 30.73 21.24 -23.60
CA GLU A 141 31.99 20.82 -24.22
C GLU A 141 31.81 20.57 -25.72
N GLU A 142 30.76 19.85 -26.10
CA GLU A 142 30.45 19.59 -27.51
C GLU A 142 30.14 20.87 -28.31
N LEU A 143 29.33 21.78 -27.74
CA LEU A 143 29.07 23.07 -28.37
C LEU A 143 30.33 23.94 -28.49
N THR A 144 31.24 23.87 -27.51
CA THR A 144 32.51 24.60 -27.54
C THR A 144 33.43 24.05 -28.62
N ARG A 145 33.50 22.72 -28.76
CA ARG A 145 34.24 22.04 -29.84
C ARG A 145 33.73 22.46 -31.21
N LEU A 146 32.41 22.36 -31.44
CA LEU A 146 31.76 22.77 -32.70
C LEU A 146 31.98 24.25 -33.02
N ALA A 147 31.96 25.13 -32.01
CA ALA A 147 32.25 26.54 -32.20
C ALA A 147 33.73 26.77 -32.59
N GLY A 148 34.66 26.00 -32.03
CA GLY A 148 36.08 26.01 -32.40
C GLY A 148 36.30 25.62 -33.86
N GLU A 149 35.75 24.47 -34.27
CA GLU A 149 35.84 23.96 -35.65
C GLU A 149 35.28 24.95 -36.68
N ARG A 150 34.16 25.60 -36.35
CA ARG A 150 33.58 26.65 -37.20
C ARG A 150 34.49 27.87 -37.31
N ARG A 151 35.13 28.31 -36.22
CA ARG A 151 36.06 29.45 -36.26
C ARG A 151 37.29 29.13 -37.11
N GLU A 152 37.85 27.93 -36.99
CA GLU A 152 38.99 27.49 -37.79
C GLU A 152 38.64 27.44 -39.28
N THR A 153 37.48 26.84 -39.62
CA THR A 153 36.96 26.83 -40.99
C THR A 153 36.79 28.23 -41.56
N VAL A 154 36.24 29.17 -40.79
CA VAL A 154 36.07 30.56 -41.22
C VAL A 154 37.42 31.25 -41.41
N SER A 155 38.38 31.05 -40.50
CA SER A 155 39.74 31.58 -40.61
C SER A 155 40.44 31.09 -41.88
N ASP A 156 40.35 29.80 -42.18
CA ASP A 156 40.92 29.19 -43.38
C ASP A 156 40.28 29.74 -44.66
N LEU A 157 38.95 29.91 -44.67
CA LEU A 157 38.24 30.49 -45.81
C LEU A 157 38.65 31.94 -46.03
N LEU A 158 38.76 32.76 -44.98
CA LEU A 158 39.23 34.13 -45.07
C LEU A 158 40.69 34.21 -45.57
N GLY A 159 41.55 33.31 -45.09
CA GLY A 159 42.93 33.19 -45.58
C GLY A 159 43.00 32.86 -47.08
N LYS A 160 42.17 31.92 -47.55
CA LYS A 160 42.05 31.58 -48.97
C LYS A 160 41.51 32.74 -49.81
N ILE A 161 40.49 33.46 -49.31
CA ILE A 161 39.93 34.63 -49.99
C ILE A 161 41.01 35.71 -50.14
N ASN A 162 41.74 36.03 -49.06
CA ASN A 162 42.82 37.02 -49.10
C ASN A 162 43.93 36.62 -50.08
N ALA A 163 44.29 35.32 -50.13
CA ALA A 163 45.29 34.81 -51.06
C ALA A 163 44.83 34.88 -52.53
N VAL A 164 43.52 34.73 -52.80
CA VAL A 164 42.95 34.91 -54.14
C VAL A 164 42.91 36.39 -54.52
N SER A 165 42.46 37.27 -53.61
CA SER A 165 42.46 38.72 -53.82
C SER A 165 43.86 39.27 -54.11
N ALA A 166 44.89 38.75 -53.44
CA ALA A 166 46.28 39.14 -53.68
C ALA A 166 46.84 38.69 -55.04
N LYS A 167 46.23 37.70 -55.71
CA LYS A 167 46.63 37.24 -57.06
C LYS A 167 45.89 37.95 -58.19
N LEU A 168 44.85 38.73 -57.86
CA LEU A 168 44.01 39.46 -58.82
C LEU A 168 44.37 40.95 -58.92
N LEU A 169 45.35 41.40 -58.14
CA LEU A 169 46.01 42.73 -58.19
C LEU A 169 47.39 42.59 -58.84
#